data_AF-A0A371CU81-F1
#
_entry.id   AF-A0A371CU81-F1
#
_cell.length_a   1.000
_cell.length_b   1.000
_cell.length_c   1.000
_cell.angle_alpha   90.00
_cell.angle_beta   90.00
_cell.angle_gamma   90.00
#
_symmetry.space_group_name_H-M   'P 1'
#
loop_
_entity.id
_entity.type
_entity.pdbx_description
1 polymer ?
#
loop_
_entity_poly.entity_id
_entity_poly.type
_entity_poly.pdbx_seq_one_letter_code
_entity_poly.pdbx_strand_id
1 'polypeptide(L)'
;MRRSALLSLVVTFLAAREARGHISIWHPSMYGFNVTDKTFPYDNRPVTPLTNYTFDQWWFHGHLDYPPNPGDFFELPAGKPATAEVACNKGLTSYFASSEGGDVRQGDNPCPSDDGSFPSGAMHTVDFNDLKGCALAIAYESDVTKIKPEDFTVFSVNQTCVWTRFTDFQVPARMPACPEDGCHCAWFWVHSQLSGGEQNYMNGFKCKVTGSTSNVALAKPTVPRRCGADPENGKADTVPGNCTYGAKQPFYWFQAERNNMFEGTYAPPFYTDLYNFKDGAQDDIFADSYAEIPTPSADQTIVPTPLEPSSTAAATTSTSSSAPPSAPTSQPTGQVPFGTPPGRCSICKLRRANGTAVRKRSLFNFELYAHSKKARSFSLWHPF
;
A
#
# COMPACT_ATOMS: atom_id res chain seq x y z
N MET A 1 -18.92 26.39 -66.58
CA MET A 1 -19.19 26.64 -65.15
C MET A 1 -18.91 25.36 -64.37
N ARG A 2 -17.75 25.27 -63.71
CA ARG A 2 -17.38 24.13 -62.83
C ARG A 2 -17.79 24.49 -61.40
N ARG A 3 -18.64 23.68 -60.77
CA ARG A 3 -18.95 23.80 -59.34
C ARG A 3 -18.09 22.78 -58.59
N SER A 4 -17.10 23.29 -57.86
CA SER A 4 -16.25 22.53 -56.95
C SER A 4 -17.07 22.04 -55.76
N ALA A 5 -17.00 20.73 -55.48
CA ALA A 5 -17.41 20.17 -54.20
C ALA A 5 -16.25 20.33 -53.21
N LEU A 6 -16.45 21.12 -52.15
CA LEU A 6 -15.56 21.11 -50.99
C LEU A 6 -15.97 19.95 -50.08
N LEU A 7 -15.11 18.95 -49.98
CA LEU A 7 -15.18 17.90 -48.96
C LEU A 7 -14.40 18.41 -47.73
N SER A 8 -15.10 18.83 -46.67
CA SER A 8 -14.46 19.13 -45.38
C SER A 8 -14.10 17.83 -44.68
N LEU A 9 -12.81 17.50 -44.65
CA LEU A 9 -12.26 16.44 -43.82
C LEU A 9 -12.05 17.00 -42.41
N VAL A 10 -12.99 16.74 -41.50
CA VAL A 10 -12.79 17.01 -40.07
C VAL A 10 -11.93 15.87 -39.51
N VAL A 11 -10.63 16.12 -39.38
CA VAL A 11 -9.71 15.24 -38.64
C VAL A 11 -9.89 15.57 -37.15
N THR A 12 -10.68 14.74 -36.45
CA THR A 12 -10.74 14.78 -34.99
C THR A 12 -9.43 14.21 -34.46
N PHE A 13 -8.46 15.07 -34.15
CA PHE A 13 -7.34 14.71 -33.30
C PHE A 13 -7.92 14.36 -31.92
N LEU A 14 -8.15 13.07 -31.64
CA LEU A 14 -8.11 12.59 -30.27
C LEU A 14 -6.67 12.78 -29.80
N ALA A 15 -6.40 13.91 -29.14
CA ALA A 15 -5.24 13.99 -28.28
C ALA A 15 -5.42 12.89 -27.23
N ALA A 16 -4.67 11.80 -27.35
CA ALA A 16 -4.43 10.93 -26.22
C ALA A 16 -3.89 11.86 -25.13
N ARG A 17 -4.70 12.14 -24.12
CA ARG A 17 -4.20 12.71 -22.89
C ARG A 17 -3.25 11.65 -22.37
N GLU A 18 -1.95 11.81 -22.60
CA GLU A 18 -0.96 11.07 -21.84
C GLU A 18 -1.15 11.51 -20.40
N ALA A 19 -1.96 10.74 -19.70
CA ALA A 19 -2.10 10.83 -18.27
C ALA A 19 -0.73 10.45 -17.72
N ARG A 20 0.11 11.45 -17.45
CA ARG A 20 1.35 11.21 -16.73
C ARG A 20 0.95 10.97 -15.28
N GLY A 21 0.88 9.71 -14.88
CA GLY A 21 0.81 9.37 -13.48
C GLY A 21 2.02 9.89 -12.77
N HIS A 22 1.72 10.45 -11.63
CA HIS A 22 2.72 11.01 -10.76
C HIS A 22 2.21 10.74 -9.37
N ILE A 23 2.57 9.61 -8.77
CA ILE A 23 2.19 9.29 -7.39
C ILE A 23 3.43 8.74 -6.71
N SER A 24 3.66 9.20 -5.49
CA SER A 24 4.73 8.73 -4.62
C SER A 24 4.16 8.54 -3.23
N ILE A 25 4.72 7.60 -2.48
CA ILE A 25 4.68 7.68 -1.02
C ILE A 25 5.55 8.87 -0.57
N TRP A 26 5.09 9.59 0.44
CA TRP A 26 5.83 10.71 1.03
C TRP A 26 6.08 10.44 2.50
N HIS A 27 7.34 10.50 2.90
CA HIS A 27 7.77 10.46 4.30
C HIS A 27 9.18 11.03 4.41
N PRO A 28 9.58 11.73 5.49
CA PRO A 28 10.94 12.24 5.67
C PRO A 28 12.04 11.17 5.62
N SER A 29 11.68 9.91 5.87
CA SER A 29 12.60 8.78 5.79
C SER A 29 12.81 8.24 4.36
N MET A 30 12.19 8.81 3.34
CA MET A 30 12.38 8.36 1.96
C MET A 30 13.69 8.86 1.36
N TYR A 31 14.27 8.04 0.49
CA TYR A 31 15.33 8.48 -0.41
C TYR A 31 14.74 9.48 -1.41
N GLY A 32 15.50 10.53 -1.72
CA GLY A 32 15.07 11.56 -2.65
C GLY A 32 13.96 12.48 -2.15
N PHE A 33 13.75 12.58 -0.82
CA PHE A 33 12.67 13.39 -0.23
C PHE A 33 12.61 14.85 -0.72
N ASN A 34 13.75 15.44 -1.06
CA ASN A 34 13.88 16.81 -1.58
C ASN A 34 14.36 16.87 -3.04
N VAL A 35 14.36 15.75 -3.77
CA VAL A 35 14.67 15.73 -5.20
C VAL A 35 13.57 16.47 -5.98
N THR A 36 13.99 17.33 -6.90
CA THR A 36 13.11 18.12 -7.77
C THR A 36 13.36 17.80 -9.24
N ASP A 37 12.57 18.40 -10.13
CA ASP A 37 12.74 18.33 -11.59
C ASP A 37 14.05 18.96 -12.09
N LYS A 38 14.75 19.70 -11.22
CA LYS A 38 16.04 20.37 -11.51
C LYS A 38 17.24 19.65 -10.90
N THR A 39 17.02 18.62 -10.08
CA THR A 39 18.11 17.91 -9.40
C THR A 39 18.92 17.05 -10.35
N PHE A 40 18.27 16.43 -11.34
CA PHE A 40 18.89 15.55 -12.32
C PHE A 40 18.81 16.16 -13.74
N PRO A 41 19.62 15.67 -14.70
CA PRO A 41 19.52 16.09 -16.12
C PRO A 41 18.20 15.69 -16.82
N TYR A 42 17.38 14.88 -16.15
CA TYR A 42 16.05 14.45 -16.56
C TYR A 42 15.10 14.53 -15.36
N ASP A 43 13.79 14.45 -15.59
CA ASP A 43 12.82 14.48 -14.50
C ASP A 43 12.86 13.16 -13.71
N ASN A 44 13.47 13.22 -12.52
CA ASN A 44 13.61 12.09 -11.62
C ASN A 44 12.98 12.40 -10.24
N ARG A 45 11.90 13.20 -10.21
CA ARG A 45 11.16 13.44 -8.96
C ARG A 45 10.60 12.12 -8.41
N PRO A 46 10.36 11.99 -7.09
CA PRO A 46 9.83 10.75 -6.52
C PRO A 46 8.53 10.23 -7.14
N VAL A 47 7.74 11.13 -7.72
CA VAL A 47 6.48 10.81 -8.39
C VAL A 47 6.65 10.29 -9.81
N THR A 48 7.82 10.45 -10.46
CA THR A 48 7.93 10.06 -11.87
C THR A 48 7.87 8.54 -12.03
N PRO A 49 7.21 8.06 -13.10
CA PRO A 49 7.11 6.63 -13.37
C PRO A 49 8.46 6.04 -13.80
N LEU A 50 8.64 4.76 -13.55
CA LEU A 50 9.83 4.00 -13.96
C LEU A 50 9.47 3.11 -15.14
N THR A 51 10.12 3.30 -16.29
CA THR A 51 9.91 2.48 -17.49
C THR A 51 11.15 2.53 -18.38
N ASN A 52 11.54 1.37 -18.91
CA ASN A 52 12.70 1.20 -19.78
C ASN A 52 14.00 1.81 -19.21
N TYR A 53 14.18 1.71 -17.90
CA TYR A 53 15.38 2.21 -17.22
C TYR A 53 16.40 1.10 -16.96
N THR A 54 17.68 1.48 -16.95
CA THR A 54 18.77 0.64 -16.45
C THR A 54 18.62 0.42 -14.95
N PHE A 55 19.33 -0.56 -14.39
CA PHE A 55 19.20 -0.91 -12.98
C PHE A 55 19.41 0.29 -12.06
N ASP A 56 20.47 1.07 -12.26
CA ASP A 56 20.80 2.22 -11.41
C ASP A 56 19.77 3.35 -11.49
N GLN A 57 19.01 3.43 -12.59
CA GLN A 57 17.97 4.44 -12.77
C GLN A 57 16.65 4.07 -12.08
N TRP A 58 16.22 2.79 -12.15
CA TRP A 58 14.96 2.38 -11.52
C TRP A 58 15.13 1.96 -10.06
N TRP A 59 16.27 1.37 -9.72
CA TRP A 59 16.52 0.85 -8.38
C TRP A 59 16.57 1.99 -7.36
N PHE A 60 15.72 1.92 -6.34
CA PHE A 60 15.54 3.02 -5.38
C PHE A 60 15.25 4.37 -6.06
N HIS A 61 14.65 4.35 -7.26
CA HIS A 61 14.37 5.55 -8.07
C HIS A 61 15.65 6.34 -8.44
N GLY A 62 16.82 5.69 -8.41
CA GLY A 62 18.10 6.39 -8.61
C GLY A 62 18.41 7.43 -7.51
N HIS A 63 17.82 7.29 -6.32
CA HIS A 63 17.93 8.27 -5.22
C HIS A 63 18.86 7.86 -4.09
N LEU A 64 19.69 6.82 -4.27
CA LEU A 64 20.60 6.34 -3.21
C LEU A 64 21.57 7.43 -2.70
N ASP A 65 21.99 8.35 -3.57
CA ASP A 65 22.85 9.49 -3.21
C ASP A 65 22.11 10.63 -2.49
N TYR A 66 20.79 10.50 -2.31
CA TYR A 66 19.93 11.45 -1.61
C TYR A 66 19.23 10.77 -0.42
N PRO A 67 19.98 10.26 0.57
CA PRO A 67 19.40 9.56 1.72
C PRO A 67 18.60 10.50 2.61
N PRO A 68 17.66 9.95 3.42
CA PRO A 68 16.97 10.72 4.46
C PRO A 68 17.93 11.15 5.57
N ASN A 69 17.47 12.03 6.47
CA ASN A 69 18.28 12.40 7.64
C ASN A 69 18.47 11.20 8.58
N PRO A 70 19.59 11.14 9.32
CA PRO A 70 19.74 10.19 10.41
C PRO A 70 18.60 10.33 11.43
N GLY A 71 18.01 9.21 11.84
CA GLY A 71 16.92 9.18 12.82
C GLY A 71 15.51 9.22 12.21
N ASP A 72 15.37 9.62 10.94
CA ASP A 72 14.07 9.58 10.26
C ASP A 72 13.76 8.14 9.82
N PHE A 73 12.79 7.51 10.46
CA PHE A 73 12.28 6.17 10.12
C PHE A 73 10.77 6.19 9.97
N PHE A 74 10.26 5.46 8.98
CA PHE A 74 8.84 5.11 8.93
C PHE A 74 8.58 3.94 9.90
N GLU A 75 7.74 4.16 10.91
CA GLU A 75 7.46 3.15 11.93
C GLU A 75 6.42 2.12 11.43
N LEU A 76 6.72 0.85 11.65
CA LEU A 76 5.87 -0.29 11.30
C LEU A 76 5.41 -1.00 12.59
N PRO A 77 4.26 -0.61 13.18
CA PRO A 77 3.79 -1.21 14.42
C PRO A 77 3.23 -2.62 14.17
N ALA A 78 3.92 -3.66 14.65
CA ALA A 78 3.52 -5.05 14.47
C ALA A 78 2.07 -5.30 14.93
N GLY A 79 1.25 -5.89 14.05
CA GLY A 79 -0.15 -6.23 14.30
C GLY A 79 -1.11 -5.04 14.23
N LYS A 80 -0.66 -3.90 13.70
CA LYS A 80 -1.45 -2.67 13.57
C LYS A 80 -1.27 -2.05 12.18
N PRO A 81 -2.19 -1.16 11.76
CA PRO A 81 -1.98 -0.37 10.55
C PRO A 81 -0.81 0.62 10.71
N ALA A 82 -0.05 0.77 9.64
CA ALA A 82 0.86 1.89 9.41
C ALA A 82 0.26 2.77 8.30
N THR A 83 -0.16 3.99 8.64
CA THR A 83 -0.74 4.93 7.67
C THR A 83 0.35 5.63 6.88
N ALA A 84 0.35 5.44 5.56
CA ALA A 84 1.23 6.16 4.63
C ALA A 84 0.48 7.31 3.95
N GLU A 85 1.21 8.35 3.54
CA GLU A 85 0.68 9.41 2.68
C GLU A 85 1.14 9.21 1.24
N VAL A 86 0.22 8.88 0.34
CA VAL A 86 0.47 8.76 -1.11
C VAL A 86 -0.15 9.93 -1.84
N ALA A 87 0.62 10.63 -2.67
CA ALA A 87 0.11 11.80 -3.38
C ALA A 87 0.94 12.18 -4.60
N CYS A 88 0.36 12.99 -5.48
CA CYS A 88 1.05 13.47 -6.70
C CYS A 88 1.98 14.66 -6.49
N ASN A 89 1.96 15.24 -5.29
CA ASN A 89 2.87 16.30 -4.91
C ASN A 89 3.08 16.27 -3.39
N LYS A 90 4.30 16.56 -2.93
CA LYS A 90 4.59 16.66 -1.49
C LYS A 90 3.74 17.74 -0.80
N GLY A 91 3.36 18.80 -1.51
CA GLY A 91 2.45 19.85 -1.02
C GLY A 91 1.04 19.36 -0.69
N LEU A 92 0.64 18.18 -1.19
CA LEU A 92 -0.61 17.52 -0.85
C LEU A 92 -0.50 16.63 0.39
N THR A 93 0.63 16.63 1.09
CA THR A 93 0.87 15.77 2.26
C THR A 93 1.15 16.60 3.50
N SER A 94 1.22 15.96 4.67
CA SER A 94 1.65 16.64 5.91
C SER A 94 3.08 17.20 5.82
N TYR A 95 3.84 16.81 4.80
CA TYR A 95 5.22 17.23 4.56
C TYR A 95 5.36 18.45 3.63
N PHE A 96 4.26 19.16 3.39
CA PHE A 96 4.18 20.32 2.49
C PHE A 96 5.18 21.43 2.80
N ALA A 97 5.63 21.57 4.06
CA ALA A 97 6.55 22.63 4.47
C ALA A 97 7.90 22.61 3.72
N SER A 98 8.27 21.45 3.18
CA SER A 98 9.46 21.26 2.34
C SER A 98 9.15 21.19 0.84
N SER A 99 7.91 21.48 0.44
CA SER A 99 7.47 21.57 -0.96
C SER A 99 7.60 23.00 -1.46
N GLU A 100 8.05 23.19 -2.71
CA GLU A 100 8.15 24.51 -3.36
C GLU A 100 6.78 25.24 -3.41
N GLY A 101 5.68 24.49 -3.51
CA GLY A 101 4.31 25.03 -3.62
C GLY A 101 3.59 25.28 -2.29
N GLY A 102 4.19 24.94 -1.15
CA GLY A 102 3.52 25.03 0.16
C GLY A 102 2.34 24.04 0.33
N ASP A 103 1.41 24.38 1.23
CA ASP A 103 0.24 23.54 1.56
C ASP A 103 -0.86 23.70 0.51
N VAL A 104 -1.07 22.64 -0.26
CA VAL A 104 -2.13 22.56 -1.28
C VAL A 104 -3.09 21.41 -1.01
N ARG A 105 -3.11 20.87 0.22
CA ARG A 105 -3.95 19.73 0.62
C ARG A 105 -5.44 19.98 0.39
N GLN A 106 -6.12 18.94 -0.10
CA GLN A 106 -7.57 18.95 -0.31
C GLN A 106 -8.21 17.69 0.27
N GLY A 107 -8.16 17.57 1.59
CA GLY A 107 -8.68 16.38 2.29
C GLY A 107 -7.89 15.13 1.94
N ASP A 108 -8.58 14.05 1.58
CA ASP A 108 -8.00 12.73 1.32
C ASP A 108 -7.78 12.43 -0.18
N ASN A 109 -7.93 13.44 -1.04
CA ASN A 109 -7.65 13.28 -2.47
C ASN A 109 -6.12 13.23 -2.69
N PRO A 110 -5.55 12.12 -3.21
CA PRO A 110 -4.12 11.99 -3.43
C PRO A 110 -3.63 12.87 -4.59
N CYS A 111 -4.51 13.25 -5.52
CA CYS A 111 -4.17 14.14 -6.61
C CYS A 111 -5.39 14.90 -7.17
N PRO A 112 -5.73 16.06 -6.58
CA PRO A 112 -6.74 16.94 -7.14
C PRO A 112 -6.41 17.35 -8.58
N SER A 113 -7.40 17.33 -9.45
CA SER A 113 -7.30 17.82 -10.82
C SER A 113 -7.72 19.28 -10.92
N ASP A 114 -7.17 20.00 -11.89
CA ASP A 114 -7.51 21.42 -12.13
C ASP A 114 -8.98 21.61 -12.53
N ASP A 115 -9.61 20.61 -13.15
CA ASP A 115 -11.02 20.62 -13.56
C ASP A 115 -11.99 20.07 -12.49
N GLY A 116 -11.47 19.68 -11.33
CA GLY A 116 -12.25 19.12 -10.22
C GLY A 116 -12.74 17.68 -10.44
N SER A 117 -12.30 17.01 -11.51
CA SER A 117 -12.56 15.59 -11.72
C SER A 117 -11.88 14.70 -10.67
N PHE A 118 -12.54 13.60 -10.33
CA PHE A 118 -11.99 12.54 -9.49
C PHE A 118 -12.48 11.18 -10.01
N PRO A 119 -11.60 10.19 -10.20
CA PRO A 119 -10.13 10.25 -10.06
C PRO A 119 -9.49 11.20 -11.08
N SER A 120 -8.32 11.74 -10.78
CA SER A 120 -7.52 12.47 -11.78
C SER A 120 -6.74 11.49 -12.64
N GLY A 121 -6.33 11.92 -13.85
CA GLY A 121 -5.51 11.09 -14.72
C GLY A 121 -4.19 10.65 -14.08
N ALA A 122 -3.66 11.41 -13.12
CA ALA A 122 -2.43 11.06 -12.42
C ALA A 122 -2.56 9.80 -11.54
N MET A 123 -3.79 9.41 -11.19
CA MET A 123 -4.09 8.24 -10.36
C MET A 123 -4.19 6.94 -11.16
N HIS A 124 -4.12 7.00 -12.50
CA HIS A 124 -4.16 5.83 -13.38
C HIS A 124 -5.26 4.82 -13.07
N THR A 125 -6.45 5.34 -12.84
CA THR A 125 -7.64 4.52 -12.62
C THR A 125 -8.84 5.22 -13.25
N VAL A 126 -9.77 4.44 -13.82
CA VAL A 126 -11.02 5.00 -14.35
C VAL A 126 -12.07 5.19 -13.24
N ASP A 127 -12.08 4.31 -12.25
CA ASP A 127 -12.95 4.34 -11.08
C ASP A 127 -12.44 3.40 -9.97
N PHE A 128 -13.16 3.31 -8.85
CA PHE A 128 -12.73 2.50 -7.71
C PHE A 128 -12.55 1.00 -8.02
N ASN A 129 -13.30 0.45 -8.98
CA ASN A 129 -13.22 -0.98 -9.33
C ASN A 129 -12.04 -1.29 -10.26
N ASP A 130 -11.35 -0.27 -10.77
CA ASP A 130 -10.20 -0.41 -11.66
C ASP A 130 -8.86 -0.35 -10.89
N LEU A 131 -8.90 -0.19 -9.56
CA LEU A 131 -7.70 -0.20 -8.71
C LEU A 131 -7.02 -1.58 -8.73
N LYS A 132 -5.68 -1.55 -8.76
CA LYS A 132 -4.83 -2.76 -8.88
C LYS A 132 -3.88 -2.97 -7.70
N GLY A 133 -4.10 -2.21 -6.63
CA GLY A 133 -3.37 -2.31 -5.39
C GLY A 133 -1.91 -1.84 -5.44
N CYS A 134 -1.33 -1.63 -4.27
CA CYS A 134 0.08 -1.34 -4.09
C CYS A 134 0.59 -2.09 -2.85
N ALA A 135 1.92 -2.13 -2.68
CA ALA A 135 2.54 -2.91 -1.63
C ALA A 135 3.68 -2.18 -0.92
N LEU A 136 3.91 -2.57 0.34
CA LEU A 136 5.15 -2.30 1.05
C LEU A 136 5.99 -3.57 1.12
N ALA A 137 7.27 -3.43 0.75
CA ALA A 137 8.27 -4.48 0.94
C ALA A 137 9.35 -4.03 1.92
N ILE A 138 10.03 -5.00 2.52
CA ILE A 138 11.06 -4.79 3.54
C ILE A 138 12.28 -5.67 3.25
N ALA A 139 13.47 -5.12 3.52
CA ALA A 139 14.74 -5.81 3.55
C ALA A 139 15.42 -5.54 4.91
N TYR A 140 15.74 -6.60 5.65
CA TYR A 140 16.37 -6.53 6.98
C TYR A 140 17.88 -6.29 6.87
N GLU A 141 18.26 -5.17 6.27
CA GLU A 141 19.64 -4.72 6.07
C GLU A 141 19.71 -3.20 6.34
N SER A 142 20.71 -2.80 7.12
CA SER A 142 20.92 -1.41 7.54
C SER A 142 21.75 -0.61 6.55
N ASP A 143 22.59 -1.27 5.76
CA ASP A 143 23.38 -0.66 4.70
C ASP A 143 22.68 -0.84 3.35
N VAL A 144 22.09 0.24 2.85
CA VAL A 144 21.32 0.24 1.60
C VAL A 144 22.12 -0.28 0.40
N THR A 145 23.45 -0.13 0.41
CA THR A 145 24.32 -0.54 -0.69
C THR A 145 24.45 -2.06 -0.83
N LYS A 146 24.08 -2.81 0.22
CA LYS A 146 24.09 -4.28 0.22
C LYS A 146 22.77 -4.90 -0.21
N ILE A 147 21.71 -4.10 -0.26
CA ILE A 147 20.37 -4.57 -0.60
C ILE A 147 20.32 -4.89 -2.09
N LYS A 148 19.80 -6.08 -2.39
CA LYS A 148 19.52 -6.52 -3.75
C LYS A 148 18.01 -6.62 -3.96
N PRO A 149 17.53 -6.56 -5.21
CA PRO A 149 16.13 -6.83 -5.56
C PRO A 149 15.59 -8.12 -4.93
N GLU A 150 16.41 -9.17 -4.87
CA GLU A 150 16.00 -10.47 -4.35
C GLU A 150 15.84 -10.52 -2.83
N ASP A 151 16.24 -9.47 -2.10
CA ASP A 151 16.17 -9.41 -0.64
C ASP A 151 14.85 -8.81 -0.14
N PHE A 152 14.14 -8.04 -0.98
CA PHE A 152 12.88 -7.43 -0.61
C PHE A 152 11.76 -8.47 -0.49
N THR A 153 11.07 -8.46 0.65
CA THR A 153 9.86 -9.25 0.89
C THR A 153 8.66 -8.34 1.03
N VAL A 154 7.63 -8.53 0.22
CA VAL A 154 6.34 -7.84 0.37
C VAL A 154 5.69 -8.33 1.67
N PHE A 155 5.45 -7.42 2.61
CA PHE A 155 4.88 -7.75 3.92
C PHE A 155 3.48 -7.18 4.14
N SER A 156 3.09 -6.18 3.34
CA SER A 156 1.77 -5.56 3.42
C SER A 156 1.30 -5.09 2.06
N VAL A 157 0.02 -5.28 1.78
CA VAL A 157 -0.65 -4.91 0.53
C VAL A 157 -1.92 -4.15 0.87
N ASN A 158 -2.24 -3.15 0.06
CA ASN A 158 -3.56 -2.52 0.05
C ASN A 158 -4.10 -2.56 -1.39
N GLN A 159 -5.12 -3.36 -1.64
CA GLN A 159 -5.68 -3.56 -2.98
C GLN A 159 -6.46 -2.34 -3.51
N THR A 160 -6.84 -1.41 -2.64
CA THR A 160 -7.55 -0.16 -3.00
C THR A 160 -6.63 1.06 -2.99
N CYS A 161 -5.32 0.83 -3.05
CA CYS A 161 -4.30 1.88 -3.03
C CYS A 161 -4.38 2.85 -4.21
N VAL A 162 -3.87 4.07 -3.99
CA VAL A 162 -3.93 5.21 -4.93
C VAL A 162 -5.37 5.69 -5.19
N TRP A 163 -6.22 5.54 -4.18
CA TRP A 163 -7.56 6.13 -4.16
C TRP A 163 -7.67 7.22 -3.10
N THR A 164 -7.13 6.95 -1.91
CA THR A 164 -7.03 7.88 -0.78
C THR A 164 -5.58 8.27 -0.55
N ARG A 165 -5.37 9.49 -0.07
CA ARG A 165 -4.05 9.97 0.32
C ARG A 165 -3.53 9.20 1.52
N PHE A 166 -4.35 9.04 2.55
CA PHE A 166 -4.01 8.22 3.70
C PHE A 166 -4.33 6.76 3.36
N THR A 167 -3.29 5.98 3.09
CA THR A 167 -3.39 4.55 2.78
C THR A 167 -2.83 3.76 3.95
N ASP A 168 -3.67 2.95 4.60
CA ASP A 168 -3.25 2.06 5.67
C ASP A 168 -2.64 0.77 5.10
N PHE A 169 -1.50 0.39 5.66
CA PHE A 169 -0.84 -0.90 5.42
C PHE A 169 -0.83 -1.70 6.72
N GLN A 170 -1.51 -2.84 6.72
CA GLN A 170 -1.54 -3.72 7.89
C GLN A 170 -0.18 -4.42 8.06
N VAL A 171 0.47 -4.22 9.20
CA VAL A 171 1.77 -4.84 9.51
C VAL A 171 1.51 -6.21 10.16
N PRO A 172 2.10 -7.31 9.65
CA PRO A 172 1.96 -8.62 10.26
C PRO A 172 2.35 -8.60 11.75
N ALA A 173 1.58 -9.29 12.59
CA ALA A 173 1.81 -9.28 14.05
C ALA A 173 3.15 -9.92 14.45
N ARG A 174 3.67 -10.82 13.60
CA ARG A 174 4.89 -11.59 13.85
C ARG A 174 6.15 -10.97 13.23
N MET A 175 6.07 -9.75 12.71
CA MET A 175 7.25 -9.06 12.17
C MET A 175 8.37 -8.99 13.22
N PRO A 176 9.57 -9.52 12.94
CA PRO A 176 10.70 -9.40 13.85
C PRO A 176 11.24 -7.97 13.87
N ALA A 177 11.98 -7.63 14.93
CA ALA A 177 12.65 -6.35 15.04
C ALA A 177 13.74 -6.19 13.95
N CYS A 178 13.83 -5.00 13.37
CA CYS A 178 14.94 -4.65 12.47
C CYS A 178 16.27 -4.56 13.26
N PRO A 179 17.42 -4.59 12.56
CA PRO A 179 18.71 -4.29 13.20
C PRO A 179 18.70 -2.91 13.87
N GLU A 180 19.69 -2.63 14.71
CA GLU A 180 19.75 -1.44 15.56
C GLU A 180 19.57 -0.13 14.76
N ASP A 181 20.30 0.00 13.65
CA ASP A 181 20.29 1.13 12.71
C ASP A 181 19.07 1.15 11.77
N GLY A 182 18.10 0.28 12.04
CA GLY A 182 16.89 0.08 11.24
C GLY A 182 17.12 -0.77 10.00
N CYS A 183 16.09 -0.82 9.18
CA CYS A 183 15.99 -1.60 7.96
C CYS A 183 15.50 -0.70 6.83
N HIS A 184 15.40 -1.26 5.62
CA HIS A 184 14.93 -0.53 4.45
C HIS A 184 13.64 -1.11 3.95
N CYS A 185 12.74 -0.23 3.54
CA CYS A 185 11.47 -0.56 2.95
C CYS A 185 11.36 0.12 1.58
N ALA A 186 10.43 -0.36 0.77
CA ALA A 186 10.06 0.29 -0.47
C ALA A 186 8.56 0.15 -0.72
N TRP A 187 7.97 1.23 -1.21
CA TRP A 187 6.60 1.26 -1.72
C TRP A 187 6.62 0.95 -3.21
N PHE A 188 5.72 0.08 -3.66
CA PHE A 188 5.61 -0.32 -5.05
C PHE A 188 4.17 -0.25 -5.53
N TRP A 189 3.99 0.18 -6.78
CA TRP A 189 2.68 0.27 -7.41
C TRP A 189 2.76 -0.01 -8.91
N VAL A 190 1.78 -0.75 -9.41
CA VAL A 190 1.48 -0.96 -10.84
C VAL A 190 -0.01 -0.74 -10.99
N HIS A 191 -0.41 0.01 -12.01
CA HIS A 191 -1.80 0.44 -12.20
C HIS A 191 -2.47 -0.30 -13.35
N SER A 192 -3.77 -0.05 -13.55
CA SER A 192 -4.53 -0.65 -14.63
C SER A 192 -4.09 -0.17 -16.00
N GLN A 193 -4.12 -1.08 -16.97
CA GLN A 193 -3.90 -0.81 -18.39
C GLN A 193 -5.02 0.00 -19.06
N LEU A 194 -6.10 0.27 -18.34
CA LEU A 194 -7.23 1.04 -18.84
C LEU A 194 -7.04 2.55 -18.74
N SER A 195 -6.00 3.03 -18.04
CA SER A 195 -5.79 4.46 -17.81
C SER A 195 -4.31 4.83 -17.89
N GLY A 196 -3.91 5.55 -18.95
CA GLY A 196 -2.54 6.01 -19.19
C GLY A 196 -1.60 4.98 -19.84
N GLY A 197 -0.34 5.38 -20.07
CA GLY A 197 0.72 4.45 -20.48
C GLY A 197 1.13 3.57 -19.30
N GLU A 198 1.67 2.38 -19.57
CA GLU A 198 2.08 1.44 -18.53
C GLU A 198 3.48 1.70 -17.98
N GLN A 199 3.62 1.48 -16.68
CA GLN A 199 4.84 1.68 -15.90
C GLN A 199 4.70 1.06 -14.51
N ASN A 200 5.79 1.10 -13.76
CA ASN A 200 5.84 0.75 -12.35
C ASN A 200 6.41 1.92 -11.54
N TYR A 201 6.09 1.91 -10.25
CA TYR A 201 6.54 2.92 -9.30
C TYR A 201 7.29 2.24 -8.17
N MET A 202 8.37 2.87 -7.72
CA MET A 202 9.16 2.44 -6.57
C MET A 202 9.65 3.66 -5.81
N ASN A 203 9.48 3.67 -4.49
CA ASN A 203 10.13 4.64 -3.62
C ASN A 203 10.72 3.93 -2.40
N GLY A 204 12.05 3.95 -2.28
CA GLY A 204 12.75 3.39 -1.13
C GLY A 204 12.78 4.35 0.06
N PHE A 205 12.74 3.81 1.27
CA PHE A 205 12.77 4.59 2.52
C PHE A 205 13.36 3.79 3.69
N LYS A 206 13.88 4.48 4.69
CA LYS A 206 14.28 3.87 5.96
C LYS A 206 13.04 3.58 6.82
N CYS A 207 12.98 2.39 7.40
CA CYS A 207 11.86 1.94 8.22
C CYS A 207 12.34 1.20 9.48
N LYS A 208 11.44 1.01 10.46
CA LYS A 208 11.71 0.22 11.66
C LYS A 208 10.44 -0.45 12.17
N VAL A 209 10.53 -1.73 12.51
CA VAL A 209 9.44 -2.46 13.17
C VAL A 209 9.37 -2.08 14.65
N THR A 210 8.19 -1.62 15.10
CA THR A 210 7.90 -1.30 16.50
C THR A 210 6.90 -2.32 17.07
N GLY A 211 6.92 -2.53 18.38
CA GLY A 211 6.02 -3.49 19.02
C GLY A 211 6.23 -4.97 18.64
N SER A 212 7.39 -5.32 18.07
CA SER A 212 7.74 -6.70 17.72
C SER A 212 7.68 -7.61 18.95
N THR A 213 6.97 -8.73 18.81
CA THR A 213 6.88 -9.80 19.84
C THR A 213 7.48 -11.13 19.35
N SER A 214 8.04 -11.14 18.14
CA SER A 214 8.63 -12.31 17.48
C SER A 214 10.11 -12.07 17.19
N ASN A 215 10.89 -13.14 17.15
CA ASN A 215 12.28 -13.15 16.66
C ASN A 215 12.44 -14.08 15.44
N VAL A 216 11.34 -14.61 14.91
CA VAL A 216 11.36 -15.47 13.72
C VAL A 216 11.66 -14.61 12.49
N ALA A 217 12.74 -14.94 11.80
CA ALA A 217 13.12 -14.26 10.56
C ALA A 217 12.09 -14.48 9.45
N LEU A 218 12.05 -13.54 8.50
CA LEU A 218 11.33 -13.74 7.25
C LEU A 218 11.99 -14.89 6.46
N ALA A 219 11.18 -15.67 5.76
CA ALA A 219 11.68 -16.60 4.76
C ALA A 219 12.32 -15.84 3.60
N LYS A 220 13.22 -16.49 2.86
CA LYS A 220 13.78 -15.89 1.64
C LYS A 220 12.65 -15.70 0.62
N PRO A 221 12.43 -14.47 0.10
CA PRO A 221 11.34 -14.23 -0.82
C PRO A 221 11.63 -14.83 -2.20
N THR A 222 10.57 -15.28 -2.85
CA THR A 222 10.63 -15.87 -4.21
C THR A 222 9.75 -15.08 -5.17
N VAL A 223 9.96 -15.27 -6.48
CA VAL A 223 9.24 -14.52 -7.52
C VAL A 223 7.75 -14.86 -7.46
N PRO A 224 6.84 -13.87 -7.39
CA PRO A 224 5.40 -14.11 -7.45
C PRO A 224 4.99 -14.65 -8.82
N ARG A 225 3.99 -15.54 -8.86
CA ARG A 225 3.51 -16.18 -10.09
C ARG A 225 2.06 -15.81 -10.33
N ARG A 226 1.72 -15.55 -11.60
CA ARG A 226 0.33 -15.30 -12.03
C ARG A 226 -0.48 -16.58 -11.84
N CYS A 227 -1.34 -16.59 -10.83
CA CYS A 227 -2.08 -17.79 -10.44
C CYS A 227 -3.58 -17.55 -10.20
N GLY A 228 -3.99 -16.32 -9.86
CA GLY A 228 -5.40 -15.97 -9.70
C GLY A 228 -6.15 -15.97 -11.03
N ALA A 229 -7.48 -15.99 -10.93
CA ALA A 229 -8.37 -15.82 -12.07
C ALA A 229 -8.10 -14.49 -12.80
N ASP A 230 -8.13 -14.57 -14.12
CA ASP A 230 -7.89 -13.48 -15.06
C ASP A 230 -8.78 -13.63 -16.31
N PRO A 231 -10.10 -13.40 -16.18
CA PRO A 231 -11.04 -13.59 -17.28
C PRO A 231 -10.75 -12.67 -18.48
N GLU A 232 -10.19 -11.48 -18.24
CA GLU A 232 -9.82 -10.51 -19.29
C GLU A 232 -8.76 -11.08 -20.23
N ASN A 233 -7.88 -11.95 -19.72
CA ASN A 233 -6.85 -12.64 -20.50
C ASN A 233 -7.19 -14.12 -20.74
N GLY A 234 -8.46 -14.50 -20.66
CA GLY A 234 -8.95 -15.83 -21.03
C GLY A 234 -8.67 -16.95 -20.02
N LYS A 235 -8.28 -16.62 -18.78
CA LYS A 235 -8.09 -17.59 -17.70
C LYS A 235 -9.15 -17.39 -16.62
N ALA A 236 -10.33 -17.97 -16.82
CA ALA A 236 -11.47 -17.73 -15.93
C ALA A 236 -11.25 -18.25 -14.49
N ASP A 237 -10.48 -19.31 -14.33
CA ASP A 237 -10.28 -19.98 -13.04
C ASP A 237 -8.88 -19.72 -12.48
N THR A 238 -8.81 -19.59 -11.15
CA THR A 238 -7.55 -19.61 -10.39
C THR A 238 -6.87 -20.97 -10.54
N VAL A 239 -5.54 -20.99 -10.59
CA VAL A 239 -4.69 -22.19 -10.61
C VAL A 239 -3.85 -22.21 -9.31
N PRO A 240 -4.41 -22.69 -8.18
CA PRO A 240 -3.77 -22.58 -6.87
C PRO A 240 -2.37 -23.22 -6.81
N GLY A 241 -2.19 -24.36 -7.49
CA GLY A 241 -0.90 -25.05 -7.56
C GLY A 241 0.22 -24.22 -8.21
N ASN A 242 -0.13 -23.21 -9.02
CA ASN A 242 0.83 -22.33 -9.66
C ASN A 242 1.18 -21.10 -8.82
N CYS A 243 0.50 -20.86 -7.69
CA CYS A 243 0.77 -19.71 -6.84
C CYS A 243 2.13 -19.81 -6.16
N THR A 244 2.74 -18.66 -5.94
CA THR A 244 3.83 -18.51 -4.97
C THR A 244 3.20 -18.31 -3.58
N TYR A 245 3.39 -19.27 -2.70
CA TYR A 245 3.04 -19.16 -1.27
C TYR A 245 4.26 -18.72 -0.47
N GLY A 246 4.01 -18.11 0.69
CA GLY A 246 5.06 -17.56 1.54
C GLY A 246 5.59 -16.20 1.08
N ALA A 247 6.83 -15.91 1.47
CA ALA A 247 7.52 -14.67 1.17
C ALA A 247 7.66 -14.46 -0.35
N LYS A 248 7.18 -13.31 -0.83
CA LYS A 248 7.18 -12.92 -2.25
C LYS A 248 7.99 -11.65 -2.47
N GLN A 249 8.73 -11.62 -3.57
CA GLN A 249 9.42 -10.43 -4.05
C GLN A 249 8.42 -9.39 -4.60
N PRO A 250 8.80 -8.10 -4.65
CA PRO A 250 8.08 -7.09 -5.42
C PRO A 250 8.09 -7.42 -6.93
N PHE A 251 7.25 -6.71 -7.68
CA PHE A 251 7.32 -6.73 -9.14
C PHE A 251 8.41 -5.77 -9.62
N TYR A 252 9.40 -6.34 -10.30
CA TYR A 252 10.35 -5.61 -11.12
C TYR A 252 9.98 -5.89 -12.57
N TRP A 253 9.29 -4.92 -13.18
CA TRP A 253 8.62 -5.06 -14.46
C TRP A 253 8.91 -3.84 -15.34
N PHE A 254 8.78 -3.99 -16.65
CA PHE A 254 8.85 -2.90 -17.63
C PHE A 254 10.15 -2.07 -17.62
N GLN A 255 11.25 -2.63 -17.12
CA GLN A 255 12.58 -2.00 -17.14
C GLN A 255 13.48 -2.55 -18.25
N ALA A 256 14.59 -1.86 -18.54
CA ALA A 256 15.60 -2.36 -19.47
C ALA A 256 16.43 -3.50 -18.85
N GLU A 257 16.59 -3.51 -17.52
CA GLU A 257 17.46 -4.44 -16.80
C GLU A 257 16.80 -4.99 -15.54
N ARG A 258 17.17 -6.24 -15.18
CA ARG A 258 16.85 -6.90 -13.91
C ARG A 258 15.36 -7.02 -13.55
N ASN A 259 14.51 -7.20 -14.55
CA ASN A 259 13.12 -7.60 -14.31
C ASN A 259 13.02 -9.02 -13.73
N ASN A 260 12.04 -9.26 -12.86
CA ASN A 260 11.57 -10.58 -12.47
C ASN A 260 10.18 -10.91 -13.05
N MET A 261 9.51 -9.91 -13.63
CA MET A 261 8.22 -9.98 -14.31
C MET A 261 8.41 -9.71 -15.81
N PHE A 262 7.71 -10.46 -16.67
CA PHE A 262 7.88 -10.42 -18.13
C PHE A 262 6.55 -10.34 -18.89
N GLU A 263 5.51 -9.90 -18.19
CA GLU A 263 4.18 -9.68 -18.73
C GLU A 263 4.19 -8.56 -19.78
N GLY A 264 3.29 -8.67 -20.76
CA GLY A 264 3.11 -7.62 -21.76
C GLY A 264 2.32 -6.42 -21.22
N THR A 265 2.40 -5.29 -21.92
CA THR A 265 1.72 -4.02 -21.60
C THR A 265 0.22 -4.15 -21.30
N TYR A 266 -0.48 -5.11 -21.92
CA TYR A 266 -1.93 -5.29 -21.70
C TYR A 266 -2.29 -6.42 -20.73
N ALA A 267 -1.29 -7.00 -20.06
CA ALA A 267 -1.49 -7.99 -19.01
C ALA A 267 -0.54 -7.77 -17.81
N PRO A 268 -0.37 -6.54 -17.30
CA PRO A 268 0.61 -6.23 -16.27
C PRO A 268 0.44 -7.06 -14.98
N PRO A 269 1.50 -7.16 -14.16
CA PRO A 269 1.42 -7.80 -12.85
C PRO A 269 0.80 -6.86 -11.80
N PHE A 270 -0.06 -7.38 -10.93
CA PHE A 270 -0.79 -6.57 -9.94
C PHE A 270 -0.65 -7.10 -8.52
N TYR A 271 -0.66 -6.19 -7.55
CA TYR A 271 -0.59 -6.50 -6.12
C TYR A 271 -1.97 -6.91 -5.61
N THR A 272 -2.52 -7.96 -6.22
CA THR A 272 -3.85 -8.51 -5.96
C THR A 272 -3.80 -10.03 -5.89
N ASP A 273 -4.96 -10.66 -5.67
CA ASP A 273 -5.13 -12.11 -5.67
C ASP A 273 -4.63 -12.79 -6.96
N LEU A 274 -4.53 -12.04 -8.06
CA LEU A 274 -3.94 -12.48 -9.33
C LEU A 274 -2.53 -13.07 -9.17
N TYR A 275 -1.74 -12.55 -8.23
CA TYR A 275 -0.39 -13.02 -7.90
C TYR A 275 -0.29 -13.55 -6.46
N ASN A 276 -1.43 -13.94 -5.88
CA ASN A 276 -1.53 -14.38 -4.48
C ASN A 276 -1.04 -13.33 -3.47
N PHE A 277 -1.24 -12.04 -3.79
CA PHE A 277 -1.08 -10.92 -2.87
C PHE A 277 -2.44 -10.57 -2.26
N LYS A 278 -2.72 -11.17 -1.10
CA LYS A 278 -3.96 -10.92 -0.36
C LYS A 278 -4.00 -9.48 0.13
N ASP A 279 -5.19 -8.90 0.21
CA ASP A 279 -5.36 -7.58 0.82
C ASP A 279 -4.97 -7.61 2.31
N GLY A 280 -4.24 -6.59 2.78
CA GLY A 280 -3.73 -6.47 4.14
C GLY A 280 -2.35 -7.09 4.37
N ALA A 281 -2.16 -7.62 5.59
CA ALA A 281 -0.88 -8.16 6.06
C ALA A 281 -0.55 -9.50 5.38
N GLN A 282 0.71 -9.69 5.00
CA GLN A 282 1.18 -10.97 4.48
C GLN A 282 1.71 -11.82 5.64
N ASP A 283 0.83 -12.59 6.28
CA ASP A 283 1.15 -13.32 7.52
C ASP A 283 1.88 -14.66 7.30
N ASP A 284 2.07 -15.08 6.05
CA ASP A 284 2.68 -16.36 5.66
C ASP A 284 4.16 -16.24 5.26
N ILE A 285 4.79 -15.08 5.49
CA ILE A 285 6.13 -14.75 4.99
C ILE A 285 7.30 -15.21 5.91
N PHE A 286 7.02 -15.87 7.03
CA PHE A 286 8.02 -16.22 8.04
C PHE A 286 8.67 -17.56 7.76
N ALA A 287 9.90 -17.75 8.23
CA ALA A 287 10.66 -18.99 8.03
C ALA A 287 9.96 -20.25 8.59
N ASP A 288 9.05 -20.08 9.55
CA ASP A 288 8.26 -21.14 10.17
C ASP A 288 6.77 -21.10 9.79
N SER A 289 6.37 -20.27 8.82
CA SER A 289 4.96 -20.21 8.38
C SER A 289 4.50 -21.52 7.76
N TYR A 290 5.41 -22.29 7.18
CA TYR A 290 5.14 -23.58 6.53
C TYR A 290 6.22 -24.60 6.91
N ALA A 291 5.82 -25.85 7.15
CA ALA A 291 6.78 -26.94 7.29
C ALA A 291 7.46 -27.27 5.95
N GLU A 292 6.68 -27.22 4.86
CA GLU A 292 7.14 -27.46 3.50
C GLU A 292 6.24 -26.68 2.53
N ILE A 293 6.84 -26.12 1.49
CA ILE A 293 6.13 -25.49 0.37
C ILE A 293 6.39 -26.34 -0.88
N PRO A 294 5.36 -27.00 -1.45
CA PRO A 294 5.51 -27.74 -2.69
C PRO A 294 6.01 -26.84 -3.82
N THR A 295 6.78 -27.41 -4.75
CA THR A 295 7.21 -26.65 -5.95
C THR A 295 5.98 -26.24 -6.76
N PRO A 296 5.81 -24.94 -7.08
CA PRO A 296 4.66 -24.46 -7.84
C PRO A 296 4.61 -25.04 -9.27
N SER A 297 3.44 -25.49 -9.71
CA SER A 297 3.17 -25.96 -11.07
C SER A 297 1.69 -25.82 -11.40
N ALA A 298 1.35 -25.64 -12.68
CA ALA A 298 -0.04 -25.64 -13.14
C ALA A 298 -0.77 -26.96 -12.86
N ASP A 299 -0.02 -28.07 -12.84
CA ASP A 299 -0.55 -29.41 -12.57
C ASP A 299 -0.45 -29.81 -11.08
N GLN A 300 0.10 -28.93 -10.23
CA GLN A 300 0.21 -29.20 -8.80
C GLN A 300 -1.19 -29.12 -8.17
N THR A 301 -1.58 -30.17 -7.46
CA THR A 301 -2.86 -30.24 -6.76
C THR A 301 -2.72 -30.05 -5.25
N ILE A 302 -1.48 -30.14 -4.73
CA ILE A 302 -1.18 -29.96 -3.32
C ILE A 302 -0.82 -28.50 -3.06
N VAL A 303 -1.62 -27.83 -2.23
CA VAL A 303 -1.32 -26.48 -1.73
C VAL A 303 -0.72 -26.58 -0.33
N PRO A 304 0.25 -25.72 0.03
CA PRO A 304 0.86 -25.75 1.35
C PRO A 304 -0.15 -25.31 2.42
N THR A 305 -0.11 -26.00 3.57
CA THR A 305 -0.94 -25.67 4.73
C THR A 305 -0.11 -24.85 5.71
N PRO A 306 -0.55 -23.62 6.06
CA PRO A 306 0.14 -22.82 7.07
C PRO A 306 0.21 -23.56 8.40
N LEU A 307 1.34 -23.45 9.09
CA LEU A 307 1.44 -23.90 10.47
C LEU A 307 0.65 -22.95 11.36
N GLU A 308 -0.16 -23.51 12.25
CA GLU A 308 -0.81 -22.72 13.30
C GLU A 308 0.29 -22.11 14.19
N PRO A 309 0.29 -20.79 14.44
CA PRO A 309 1.28 -20.16 15.30
C PRO A 309 1.15 -20.77 16.69
N SER A 310 2.15 -21.59 17.07
CA SER A 310 2.15 -22.25 18.37
C SER A 310 2.24 -21.17 19.45
N SER A 311 1.23 -21.10 20.32
CA SER A 311 1.20 -20.23 21.49
C SER A 311 2.13 -20.76 22.58
N THR A 312 3.43 -20.83 22.32
CA THR A 312 4.42 -21.35 23.27
C THR A 312 5.52 -20.34 23.57
N ALA A 313 5.20 -19.39 24.45
CA ALA A 313 6.19 -18.69 25.27
C ALA A 313 5.56 -18.20 26.59
N ALA A 314 5.16 -19.15 27.44
CA ALA A 314 5.20 -18.96 28.89
C ALA A 314 5.80 -20.23 29.48
N ALA A 315 7.13 -20.23 29.61
CA ALA A 315 7.84 -21.24 30.37
C ALA A 315 7.32 -21.19 31.81
N THR A 316 6.51 -22.18 32.19
CA THR A 316 6.12 -22.43 33.57
C THR A 316 7.36 -22.89 34.33
N THR A 317 8.14 -21.96 34.87
CA THR A 317 9.06 -22.26 35.97
C THR A 317 8.22 -22.56 37.20
N SER A 318 7.92 -23.84 37.40
CA SER A 318 7.42 -24.42 38.64
C SER A 318 8.45 -24.21 39.76
N THR A 319 8.37 -23.06 40.43
CA THR A 319 9.08 -22.84 41.69
C THR A 319 8.10 -23.11 42.82
N SER A 320 8.23 -24.28 43.42
CA SER A 320 7.53 -24.68 44.63
C SER A 320 7.99 -23.81 45.81
N SER A 321 7.15 -22.88 46.26
CA SER A 321 7.34 -22.20 47.55
C SER A 321 6.21 -22.58 48.51
N SER A 322 6.57 -23.43 49.46
CA SER A 322 5.78 -23.84 50.62
C SER A 322 5.50 -22.68 51.57
N ALA A 323 4.23 -22.51 51.94
CA ALA A 323 3.77 -21.58 52.98
C ALA A 323 4.11 -22.09 54.40
N PRO A 324 4.42 -21.20 55.36
CA PRO A 324 4.36 -21.51 56.78
C PRO A 324 3.12 -20.90 57.48
N PRO A 325 2.67 -21.45 58.63
CA PRO A 325 1.45 -21.07 59.32
C PRO A 325 1.65 -20.03 60.44
N SER A 326 0.51 -19.55 60.95
CA SER A 326 0.24 -18.30 61.69
C SER A 326 0.54 -18.25 63.21
N ALA A 327 0.55 -16.98 63.71
CA ALA A 327 0.14 -16.44 65.04
C ALA A 327 1.24 -16.16 66.11
N PRO A 328 1.02 -15.30 67.17
CA PRO A 328 -0.07 -14.34 67.48
C PRO A 328 0.33 -12.91 67.97
N THR A 329 -0.67 -12.00 67.93
CA THR A 329 -1.08 -10.91 68.87
C THR A 329 -0.09 -10.01 69.63
N SER A 330 -0.25 -8.67 69.46
CA SER A 330 -0.31 -7.68 70.58
C SER A 330 -0.83 -6.30 70.12
N GLN A 331 -1.92 -5.82 70.75
CA GLN A 331 -2.38 -4.42 70.74
C GLN A 331 -1.47 -3.53 71.61
N PRO A 332 -1.52 -2.19 71.45
CA PRO A 332 -2.23 -1.42 72.47
C PRO A 332 -3.14 -0.29 71.96
N THR A 333 -4.05 0.07 72.86
CA THR A 333 -5.14 1.06 72.90
C THR A 333 -4.71 2.53 72.87
N GLY A 334 -5.56 3.40 72.31
CA GLY A 334 -5.43 4.87 72.41
C GLY A 334 -6.54 5.72 71.74
N GLN A 335 -7.78 5.61 72.25
CA GLN A 335 -8.78 6.68 72.52
C GLN A 335 -8.86 8.01 71.67
N VAL A 336 -9.91 8.18 70.83
CA VAL A 336 -11.17 9.03 70.88
C VAL A 336 -11.14 10.42 70.16
N PRO A 337 -12.30 11.08 69.88
CA PRO A 337 -12.97 11.15 68.56
C PRO A 337 -13.00 12.59 67.97
N PHE A 338 -13.58 12.81 66.78
CA PHE A 338 -14.48 13.96 66.47
C PHE A 338 -14.84 14.01 64.97
N GLY A 339 -16.13 14.20 64.67
CA GLY A 339 -16.60 15.08 63.60
C GLY A 339 -16.99 14.48 62.24
N THR A 340 -18.30 14.37 62.01
CA THR A 340 -18.95 14.37 60.68
C THR A 340 -19.68 15.72 60.51
N PRO A 341 -20.27 16.06 59.34
CA PRO A 341 -19.73 16.59 58.08
C PRO A 341 -20.13 18.09 57.87
N PRO A 342 -19.91 18.74 56.69
CA PRO A 342 -20.93 18.74 55.60
C PRO A 342 -20.29 18.74 54.18
N GLY A 343 -20.90 18.19 53.13
CA GLY A 343 -22.12 18.67 52.48
C GLY A 343 -21.79 19.67 51.36
N ARG A 344 -21.79 19.22 50.08
CA ARG A 344 -21.97 20.11 48.92
C ARG A 344 -22.82 19.43 47.84
N CYS A 345 -24.03 19.95 47.72
CA CYS A 345 -24.91 19.87 46.57
C CYS A 345 -24.61 21.06 45.65
N SER A 346 -24.65 20.89 44.32
CA SER A 346 -25.19 21.87 43.34
C SER A 346 -25.04 21.37 41.89
N ILE A 347 -26.12 20.81 41.35
CA ILE A 347 -26.79 21.23 40.11
C ILE A 347 -25.88 21.62 38.91
N CYS A 348 -25.78 20.74 37.91
CA CYS A 348 -25.65 21.13 36.50
C CYS A 348 -26.90 20.65 35.74
N LYS A 349 -27.81 21.59 35.45
CA LYS A 349 -28.92 21.40 34.50
C LYS A 349 -28.37 21.40 33.08
N LEU A 350 -28.40 20.26 32.40
CA LEU A 350 -28.25 20.21 30.95
C LEU A 350 -29.58 20.66 30.31
N ARG A 351 -29.59 21.83 29.67
CA ARG A 351 -30.70 22.29 28.81
C ARG A 351 -30.68 21.46 27.53
N ARG A 352 -31.70 20.62 27.34
CA ARG A 352 -32.03 19.96 26.07
C ARG A 352 -32.62 21.02 25.14
N ALA A 353 -31.89 21.41 24.11
CA ALA A 353 -32.39 22.30 23.06
C ALA A 353 -33.26 21.50 22.08
N ASN A 354 -34.35 22.14 21.66
CA ASN A 354 -35.45 21.60 20.88
C ASN A 354 -35.04 21.00 19.53
N GLY A 355 -35.59 19.82 19.25
CA GLY A 355 -35.65 19.25 17.92
C GLY A 355 -36.51 20.10 17.01
N THR A 356 -35.93 20.53 15.89
CA THR A 356 -36.65 21.08 14.74
C THR A 356 -36.87 19.97 13.72
N ALA A 357 -38.12 19.84 13.30
CA ALA A 357 -38.61 18.81 12.39
C ALA A 357 -37.94 18.92 11.01
N VAL A 358 -37.34 17.82 10.56
CA VAL A 358 -36.88 17.65 9.18
C VAL A 358 -38.11 17.40 8.30
N ARG A 359 -38.46 18.41 7.50
CA ARG A 359 -39.46 18.32 6.45
C ARG A 359 -38.87 17.53 5.28
N LYS A 360 -39.32 16.29 5.08
CA LYS A 360 -39.08 15.54 3.83
C LYS A 360 -39.76 16.29 2.68
N ARG A 361 -38.98 16.87 1.77
CA ARG A 361 -39.43 17.21 0.42
C ARG A 361 -38.73 16.26 -0.55
N SER A 362 -39.50 15.26 -0.97
CA SER A 362 -39.24 14.46 -2.16
C SER A 362 -39.39 15.37 -3.38
N LEU A 363 -38.34 15.47 -4.18
CA LEU A 363 -38.36 16.00 -5.53
C LEU A 363 -37.49 15.07 -6.39
N PHE A 364 -37.88 14.97 -7.67
CA PHE A 364 -37.29 14.18 -8.75
C PHE A 364 -37.91 12.80 -9.00
N ASN A 365 -39.05 12.84 -9.68
CA ASN A 365 -39.35 11.94 -10.79
C ASN A 365 -38.19 12.01 -11.80
N PHE A 366 -37.59 10.87 -12.13
CA PHE A 366 -36.86 10.71 -13.38
C PHE A 366 -37.28 9.39 -14.03
N GLU A 367 -37.83 9.54 -15.24
CA GLU A 367 -38.24 8.48 -16.14
C GLU A 367 -37.02 7.70 -16.65
N LEU A 368 -37.17 6.38 -16.67
CA LEU A 368 -36.30 5.44 -17.34
C LEU A 368 -36.47 5.57 -18.86
N TYR A 369 -35.42 6.00 -19.56
CA TYR A 369 -35.27 5.72 -20.99
C TYR A 369 -34.16 4.71 -21.20
N ALA A 370 -34.57 3.48 -21.51
CA ALA A 370 -33.72 2.41 -21.98
C ALA A 370 -33.23 2.72 -23.40
N HIS A 371 -31.91 2.70 -23.61
CA HIS A 371 -31.34 2.70 -24.95
C HIS A 371 -30.78 1.33 -25.34
N SER A 372 -31.22 0.94 -26.53
CA SER A 372 -31.05 -0.31 -27.23
C SER A 372 -29.60 -0.66 -27.59
N LYS A 373 -29.31 -1.96 -27.53
CA LYS A 373 -28.12 -2.63 -28.06
C LYS A 373 -27.95 -2.36 -29.55
N LYS A 374 -26.73 -2.03 -29.99
CA LYS A 374 -26.32 -2.30 -31.38
C LYS A 374 -24.92 -2.87 -31.45
N ALA A 375 -24.80 -3.87 -32.32
CA ALA A 375 -23.75 -4.85 -32.42
C ALA A 375 -22.42 -4.30 -32.94
N ARG A 376 -21.36 -5.01 -32.54
CA ARG A 376 -19.98 -4.88 -33.00
C ARG A 376 -19.85 -5.22 -34.49
N SER A 377 -18.93 -4.53 -35.16
CA SER A 377 -18.24 -4.97 -36.36
C SER A 377 -16.77 -4.59 -36.19
N PHE A 378 -15.91 -5.59 -35.96
CA PHE A 378 -14.46 -5.44 -35.92
C PHE A 378 -13.90 -5.72 -37.31
N SER A 379 -13.11 -4.80 -37.86
CA SER A 379 -12.22 -5.08 -38.99
C SER A 379 -10.78 -5.05 -38.48
N LEU A 380 -10.08 -6.18 -38.61
CA LEU A 380 -8.61 -6.22 -38.57
C LEU A 380 -8.06 -5.29 -39.65
N TRP A 381 -6.96 -4.57 -39.37
CA TRP A 381 -5.80 -4.32 -40.24
C TRP A 381 -4.92 -3.25 -39.56
N HIS A 382 -3.74 -3.67 -39.06
CA HIS A 382 -2.58 -2.79 -38.83
C HIS A 382 -1.62 -2.97 -40.01
N PRO A 383 -0.79 -1.95 -40.30
CA PRO A 383 0.62 -2.19 -40.10
C PRO A 383 1.39 -1.02 -39.46
N PHE A 384 2.48 -1.44 -38.78
CA PHE A 384 3.60 -0.73 -38.16
C PHE A 384 3.41 -0.20 -36.74
#